data_AF-A0AAE3KMN4-F1
#
_entry.id   AF-A0AAE3KMN4-F1
#
_cell.length_a   1.000
_cell.length_b   1.000
_cell.length_c   1.000
_cell.angle_alpha   90.00
_cell.angle_beta   90.00
_cell.angle_gamma   90.00
#
_symmetry.space_group_name_H-M   'P 1'
#
loop_
_entity.id
_entity.type
_entity.pdbx_description
1 polymer ?
#
loop_
_entity_poly.entity_id
_entity_poly.type
_entity_poly.pdbx_seq_one_letter_code
_entity_poly.pdbx_strand_id
1 'polypeptide(L)'
;MIEIKPNIQHHSTCPYDGATLKPIQVLWPGLGIYVKTKCDTCQTEFIEALRVGHSVRRPYQIDIAKGKHFYQKTNDQWFTWYTDPFIEYLQNPQTESVPITKEVFKECNRVIILNCIDNVYGHCLLKLLNAQRHLDGNPDYGLIVIVQPFKRSMVPDGVAEIWTADIPLRNGHYYYPNFNQFVTEELKRFDEIHVSKAHSHPSQFDITRFSRIPKHNFEEENYKITYIWREDRLWCSTLFYRILRKLKIMKLGLLLQNWKVKKLFIQLKYQFPTAKFVVAAQGKSTKFPGWIEDCRVEKYDSNTDKEMNEIYSQSRIVIGIHGSSILKPSAHAGMTISLMPQQRWHDVVSDVLYQEADPRIAAFRYRYVPIETSINEIANMASSMIMKYSDFVSDMTADIQS
;
A
#
# COMPACT_ATOMS: atom_id res chain seq x y z
N MET A 1 -12.75 14.21 5.32
CA MET A 1 -12.97 13.43 6.55
C MET A 1 -14.48 13.16 6.70
N ILE A 2 -14.88 12.32 7.65
CA ILE A 2 -16.28 11.99 7.98
C ILE A 2 -16.46 12.25 9.49
N GLU A 3 -17.40 13.09 9.89
CA GLU A 3 -17.66 13.34 11.31
C GLU A 3 -18.26 12.08 11.96
N ILE A 4 -17.74 11.68 13.12
CA ILE A 4 -18.31 10.62 13.96
C ILE A 4 -18.64 11.09 15.39
N LYS A 5 -18.21 12.30 15.75
CA LYS A 5 -18.55 13.00 17.00
C LYS A 5 -18.45 14.50 16.76
N PRO A 6 -19.43 15.32 17.20
CA PRO A 6 -20.57 14.96 18.05
C PRO A 6 -21.67 14.15 17.34
N ASN A 7 -21.77 14.21 16.00
CA ASN A 7 -22.76 13.46 15.25
C ASN A 7 -22.11 12.47 14.30
N ILE A 8 -22.71 11.31 14.10
CA ILE A 8 -22.26 10.35 13.09
C ILE A 8 -22.79 10.77 11.73
N GLN A 9 -21.93 11.33 10.89
CA GLN A 9 -22.24 11.72 9.52
C GLN A 9 -22.30 10.50 8.61
N HIS A 10 -23.40 9.76 8.71
CA HIS A 10 -23.68 8.59 7.88
C HIS A 10 -25.13 8.60 7.41
N HIS A 11 -25.33 8.62 6.10
CA HIS A 11 -26.65 8.64 5.47
C HIS A 11 -26.87 7.36 4.66
N SER A 12 -27.94 6.65 4.97
CA SER A 12 -28.31 5.42 4.31
C SER A 12 -29.81 5.14 4.46
N THR A 13 -30.33 4.28 3.59
CA THR A 13 -31.75 3.91 3.54
C THR A 13 -31.92 2.44 3.87
N CYS A 14 -33.02 2.09 4.53
CA CYS A 14 -33.37 0.72 4.83
C CYS A 14 -33.70 -0.02 3.54
N PRO A 15 -33.08 -1.18 3.27
CA PRO A 15 -33.33 -1.94 2.05
C PRO A 15 -34.68 -2.67 2.04
N TYR A 16 -35.41 -2.70 3.17
CA TYR A 16 -36.71 -3.35 3.27
C TYR A 16 -37.88 -2.40 3.02
N ASP A 17 -37.82 -1.18 3.55
CA ASP A 17 -38.93 -0.23 3.56
C ASP A 17 -38.58 1.17 3.00
N GLY A 18 -37.31 1.41 2.65
CA GLY A 18 -36.83 2.68 2.11
C GLY A 18 -36.68 3.82 3.13
N ALA A 19 -36.98 3.59 4.41
CA ALA A 19 -36.86 4.62 5.43
C ALA A 19 -35.40 5.03 5.68
N THR A 20 -35.17 6.24 6.20
CA THR A 20 -33.81 6.69 6.57
C THR A 20 -33.32 5.92 7.79
N LEU A 21 -32.10 5.41 7.73
CA LEU A 21 -31.47 4.70 8.85
C LEU A 21 -30.82 5.68 9.83
N LYS A 22 -31.04 5.46 11.12
CA LYS A 22 -30.43 6.25 12.20
C LYS A 22 -29.11 5.61 12.64
N PRO A 23 -27.97 6.33 12.61
CA PRO A 23 -26.71 5.82 13.14
C PRO A 23 -26.73 5.75 14.67
N ILE A 24 -26.23 4.64 15.21
CA ILE A 24 -26.18 4.36 16.66
C ILE A 24 -24.75 4.47 17.18
N GLN A 25 -23.82 3.74 16.56
CA GLN A 25 -22.44 3.64 17.03
C GLN A 25 -21.49 3.33 15.87
N VAL A 26 -20.24 3.76 16.01
CA VAL A 26 -19.14 3.36 15.12
C VAL A 26 -18.46 2.12 15.70
N LEU A 27 -18.11 1.17 14.83
CA LEU A 27 -17.41 -0.06 15.16
C LEU A 27 -16.03 -0.08 14.50
N TRP A 28 -15.03 -0.54 15.25
CA TRP A 28 -13.62 -0.58 14.90
C TRP A 28 -13.06 -2.00 14.98
N PRO A 29 -13.48 -2.91 14.07
CA PRO A 29 -13.12 -4.31 14.20
C PRO A 29 -11.65 -4.61 13.86
N GLY A 30 -10.99 -3.77 13.07
CA GLY A 30 -9.66 -4.03 12.52
C GLY A 30 -9.46 -3.23 11.24
N LEU A 31 -9.42 -3.90 10.08
CA LEU A 31 -9.23 -3.28 8.75
C LEU A 31 -10.34 -2.30 8.33
N GLY A 32 -11.60 -2.62 8.64
CA GLY A 32 -12.76 -1.82 8.27
C GLY A 32 -13.22 -0.91 9.40
N ILE A 33 -14.00 0.12 9.05
CA ILE A 33 -14.73 0.97 10.01
C ILE A 33 -16.20 0.90 9.61
N TYR A 34 -17.06 0.68 10.59
CA TYR A 34 -18.47 0.42 10.35
C TYR A 34 -19.35 1.30 11.21
N VAL A 35 -20.61 1.42 10.83
CA VAL A 35 -21.65 2.09 11.59
C VAL A 35 -22.76 1.10 11.83
N LYS A 36 -23.12 0.89 13.10
CA LYS A 36 -24.36 0.23 13.45
C LYS A 36 -25.49 1.22 13.27
N THR A 37 -26.51 0.86 12.50
CA THR A 37 -27.68 1.69 12.24
C THR A 37 -28.96 0.94 12.55
N LYS A 38 -30.07 1.67 12.71
CA LYS A 38 -31.39 1.08 12.96
C LYS A 38 -32.46 1.79 12.12
N CYS A 39 -33.39 1.02 11.59
CA CYS A 39 -34.57 1.54 10.93
C CYS A 39 -35.66 1.84 11.97
N ASP A 40 -36.21 3.06 11.98
CA ASP A 40 -37.30 3.42 12.89
C ASP A 40 -38.66 2.82 12.48
N THR A 41 -38.79 2.35 11.22
CA THR A 41 -40.02 1.73 10.70
C THR A 41 -40.06 0.23 10.99
N CYS A 42 -39.19 -0.57 10.36
CA CYS A 42 -39.16 -2.02 10.58
C CYS A 42 -38.32 -2.48 11.78
N GLN A 43 -37.72 -1.55 12.55
CA GLN A 43 -36.90 -1.83 13.74
C GLN A 43 -35.65 -2.69 13.48
N THR A 44 -35.32 -3.00 12.22
CA THR A 44 -34.17 -3.83 11.86
C THR A 44 -32.86 -3.06 12.09
N GLU A 45 -31.88 -3.74 12.69
CA GLU A 45 -30.53 -3.22 12.88
C GLU A 45 -29.60 -3.68 11.74
N PHE A 46 -28.75 -2.77 11.28
CA PHE A 46 -27.77 -3.04 10.24
C PHE A 46 -26.36 -2.73 10.71
N ILE A 47 -25.39 -3.45 10.16
CA ILE A 47 -23.99 -3.00 10.12
C ILE A 47 -23.72 -2.50 8.72
N GLU A 48 -23.26 -1.27 8.62
CA GLU A 48 -22.95 -0.60 7.37
C GLU A 48 -21.49 -0.21 7.32
N ALA A 49 -20.84 -0.39 6.17
CA ALA A 49 -19.48 0.12 6.00
C ALA A 49 -19.48 1.64 6.04
N LEU A 50 -18.66 2.22 6.91
CA LEU A 50 -18.35 3.65 6.84
C LEU A 50 -17.66 3.90 5.49
N ARG A 51 -17.99 5.01 4.82
CA ARG A 51 -17.52 5.32 3.46
C ARG A 51 -16.05 5.77 3.44
N VAL A 52 -15.15 4.87 3.83
CA VAL A 52 -13.69 5.04 3.86
C VAL A 52 -13.01 4.01 2.95
N GLY A 53 -11.83 4.32 2.43
CA GLY A 53 -11.07 3.45 1.54
C GLY A 53 -11.88 2.92 0.37
N HIS A 54 -11.87 1.61 0.17
CA HIS A 54 -12.62 0.94 -0.91
C HIS A 54 -14.15 1.04 -0.74
N SER A 55 -14.65 1.21 0.49
CA SER A 55 -16.09 1.32 0.77
C SER A 55 -16.71 2.64 0.30
N VAL A 56 -15.90 3.66 -0.06
CA VAL A 56 -16.39 4.94 -0.59
C VAL A 56 -17.26 4.75 -1.83
N ARG A 57 -16.85 3.88 -2.76
CA ARG A 57 -17.53 3.65 -4.04
C ARG A 57 -18.51 2.49 -4.01
N ARG A 58 -18.41 1.63 -2.98
CA ARG A 58 -19.19 0.40 -2.88
C ARG A 58 -19.71 0.24 -1.45
N PRO A 59 -20.66 1.10 -1.02
CA PRO A 59 -21.27 0.95 0.29
C PRO A 59 -22.06 -0.37 0.35
N TYR A 60 -22.13 -0.95 1.54
CA TYR A 60 -22.90 -2.16 1.79
C TYR A 60 -23.48 -2.19 3.19
N GLN A 61 -24.54 -2.96 3.33
CA GLN A 61 -25.31 -3.12 4.55
C GLN A 61 -25.52 -4.60 4.84
N ILE A 62 -25.51 -4.96 6.11
CA ILE A 62 -25.68 -6.32 6.59
C ILE A 62 -26.79 -6.30 7.63
N ASP A 63 -27.88 -7.03 7.38
CA ASP A 63 -28.83 -7.41 8.43
C ASP A 63 -28.18 -8.52 9.25
N ILE A 64 -27.75 -8.19 10.47
CA ILE A 64 -27.01 -9.11 11.35
C ILE A 64 -27.88 -10.31 11.73
N ALA A 65 -29.15 -10.06 12.05
CA ALA A 65 -30.06 -11.08 12.57
C ALA A 65 -30.39 -12.12 11.50
N LYS A 66 -30.51 -11.70 10.24
CA LYS A 66 -30.81 -12.59 9.11
C LYS A 66 -29.58 -13.03 8.32
N GLY A 67 -28.40 -12.49 8.63
CA GLY A 67 -27.18 -12.71 7.83
C GLY A 67 -27.32 -12.25 6.37
N LYS A 68 -28.20 -11.29 6.08
CA LYS A 68 -28.53 -10.89 4.70
C LYS A 68 -27.72 -9.68 4.27
N HIS A 69 -27.11 -9.79 3.09
CA HIS A 69 -26.33 -8.72 2.49
C HIS A 69 -27.15 -7.86 1.54
N PHE A 70 -26.91 -6.55 1.62
CA PHE A 70 -27.42 -5.56 0.69
C PHE A 70 -26.24 -4.77 0.13
N TYR A 71 -25.99 -4.98 -1.15
CA TYR A 71 -24.98 -4.27 -1.91
C TYR A 71 -25.41 -4.20 -3.37
N GLN A 72 -24.85 -3.24 -4.09
CA GLN A 72 -25.03 -3.17 -5.53
C GLN A 72 -24.24 -4.32 -6.17
N LYS A 73 -24.95 -5.35 -6.66
CA LYS A 73 -24.31 -6.46 -7.38
C LYS A 73 -23.58 -5.91 -8.61
N THR A 74 -22.26 -5.95 -8.56
CA THR A 74 -21.38 -5.73 -9.71
C THR A 74 -20.89 -7.07 -10.24
N ASN A 75 -20.57 -7.18 -11.52
CA ASN A 75 -19.93 -8.39 -12.08
C ASN A 75 -18.51 -8.64 -11.55
N ASP A 76 -18.01 -7.80 -10.64
CA ASP A 76 -16.67 -7.91 -10.05
C ASP A 76 -16.63 -8.91 -8.88
N GLN A 77 -15.88 -9.99 -9.06
CA GLN A 77 -15.50 -10.95 -8.00
C GLN A 77 -14.66 -10.30 -6.87
N TRP A 78 -14.16 -9.08 -7.07
CA TRP A 78 -13.46 -8.30 -6.04
C TRP A 78 -14.34 -8.03 -4.81
N PHE A 79 -15.63 -7.77 -5.02
CA PHE A 79 -16.51 -7.35 -3.94
C PHE A 79 -16.73 -8.49 -2.94
N THR A 80 -16.99 -9.70 -3.43
CA THR A 80 -17.12 -10.91 -2.61
C THR A 80 -15.88 -11.20 -1.77
N TRP A 81 -14.67 -10.98 -2.31
CA TRP A 81 -13.42 -11.17 -1.56
C TRP A 81 -13.26 -10.18 -0.39
N TYR A 82 -13.81 -8.98 -0.49
CA TYR A 82 -13.68 -7.95 0.55
C TYR A 82 -14.82 -7.99 1.58
N THR A 83 -16.05 -8.31 1.16
CA THR A 83 -17.24 -8.24 2.03
C THR A 83 -17.64 -9.55 2.68
N ASP A 84 -17.47 -10.68 2.00
CA ASP A 84 -17.96 -11.97 2.51
C ASP A 84 -17.16 -12.42 3.75
N PRO A 85 -15.82 -12.26 3.78
CA PRO A 85 -15.06 -12.59 4.98
C PRO A 85 -15.47 -11.73 6.19
N PHE A 86 -15.95 -10.50 5.98
CA PHE A 86 -16.31 -9.63 7.09
C PHE A 86 -17.50 -10.13 7.91
N ILE A 87 -18.52 -10.75 7.30
CA ILE A 87 -19.60 -11.39 8.08
C ILE A 87 -19.05 -12.53 8.90
N GLU A 88 -18.23 -13.39 8.27
CA GLU A 88 -17.59 -14.49 8.95
C GLU A 88 -16.83 -13.99 10.18
N TYR A 89 -16.11 -12.88 10.08
CA TYR A 89 -15.36 -12.31 11.21
C TYR A 89 -16.23 -11.61 12.24
N LEU A 90 -17.33 -10.96 11.84
CA LEU A 90 -18.31 -10.42 12.78
C LEU A 90 -18.99 -11.52 13.59
N GLN A 91 -19.30 -12.65 12.96
CA GLN A 91 -19.92 -13.81 13.60
C GLN A 91 -18.91 -14.63 14.42
N ASN A 92 -17.63 -14.58 14.03
CA ASN A 92 -16.54 -15.30 14.68
C ASN A 92 -15.42 -14.33 15.11
N PRO A 93 -15.69 -13.46 16.11
CA PRO A 93 -14.70 -12.53 16.61
C PRO A 93 -13.50 -13.26 17.20
N GLN A 94 -12.32 -12.69 17.02
CA GLN A 94 -11.10 -13.17 17.64
C GLN A 94 -11.08 -12.70 19.10
N THR A 95 -11.23 -13.64 20.03
CA THR A 95 -11.28 -13.36 21.47
C THR A 95 -9.91 -13.18 22.10
N GLU A 96 -8.84 -13.53 21.38
CA GLU A 96 -7.47 -13.28 21.80
C GLU A 96 -7.22 -11.78 21.94
N SER A 97 -6.71 -11.37 23.11
CA SER A 97 -6.39 -9.96 23.37
C SER A 97 -5.17 -9.55 22.57
N VAL A 98 -5.38 -8.57 21.68
CA VAL A 98 -4.30 -7.88 20.96
C VAL A 98 -3.69 -6.81 21.86
N PRO A 99 -2.36 -6.84 22.11
CA PRO A 99 -1.65 -5.73 22.75
C PRO A 99 -1.78 -4.44 21.93
N ILE A 100 -2.06 -3.32 22.62
CA ILE A 100 -2.17 -2.00 21.99
C ILE A 100 -1.27 -1.03 22.75
N THR A 101 -0.34 -0.43 22.03
CA THR A 101 0.54 0.62 22.56
C THR A 101 0.03 1.97 22.08
N LYS A 102 -0.24 2.88 23.03
CA LYS A 102 -0.61 4.27 22.77
C LYS A 102 0.57 5.18 23.06
N GLU A 103 0.96 5.96 22.07
CA GLU A 103 1.98 7.00 22.18
C GLU A 103 1.34 8.36 21.94
N VAL A 104 1.44 9.28 22.90
CA VAL A 104 0.85 10.62 22.83
C VAL A 104 1.98 11.65 22.73
N PHE A 105 1.97 12.43 21.65
CA PHE A 105 2.96 13.48 21.38
C PHE A 105 2.38 14.87 21.61
N LYS A 106 1.07 15.03 21.40
CA LYS A 106 0.33 16.28 21.60
C LYS A 106 -1.10 15.96 22.01
N GLU A 107 -1.54 16.54 23.11
CA GLU A 107 -2.95 16.50 23.54
C GLU A 107 -3.79 17.41 22.63
N CYS A 108 -4.91 16.87 22.13
CA CYS A 108 -5.85 17.58 21.27
C CYS A 108 -7.27 17.19 21.64
N ASN A 109 -8.20 18.16 21.63
CA ASN A 109 -9.63 17.88 21.85
C ASN A 109 -10.37 17.53 20.54
N ARG A 110 -9.85 17.99 19.41
CA ARG A 110 -10.42 17.79 18.07
C ARG A 110 -9.46 16.93 17.29
N VAL A 111 -9.91 15.77 16.82
CA VAL A 111 -9.01 14.79 16.22
C VAL A 111 -9.52 14.20 14.91
N ILE A 112 -8.58 13.80 14.07
CA ILE A 112 -8.80 12.99 12.88
C ILE A 112 -8.17 11.61 13.12
N ILE A 113 -8.93 10.55 12.92
CA ILE A 113 -8.45 9.16 13.05
C ILE A 113 -8.17 8.59 11.67
N LEU A 114 -6.95 8.12 11.46
CA LEU A 114 -6.52 7.41 10.27
C LEU A 114 -6.21 5.95 10.61
N ASN A 115 -7.14 5.05 10.28
CA ASN A 115 -6.94 3.63 10.45
C ASN A 115 -6.15 3.03 9.28
N CYS A 116 -4.95 2.50 9.57
CA CYS A 116 -4.04 1.89 8.61
C CYS A 116 -3.91 0.37 8.76
N ILE A 117 -4.70 -0.27 9.63
CA ILE A 117 -4.75 -1.73 9.74
C ILE A 117 -5.23 -2.30 8.41
N ASP A 118 -4.51 -3.30 7.90
CA ASP A 118 -4.91 -4.04 6.71
C ASP A 118 -4.31 -5.46 6.70
N ASN A 119 -4.74 -6.30 5.75
CA ASN A 119 -4.10 -7.60 5.50
C ASN A 119 -3.17 -7.59 4.29
N VAL A 120 -3.11 -6.47 3.56
CA VAL A 120 -2.20 -6.26 2.43
C VAL A 120 -1.22 -5.14 2.75
N TYR A 121 0.08 -5.45 2.73
CA TYR A 121 1.17 -4.51 3.06
C TYR A 121 1.09 -3.18 2.30
N GLY A 122 0.77 -3.25 1.00
CA GLY A 122 0.63 -2.07 0.14
C GLY A 122 -0.53 -1.18 0.56
N HIS A 123 -1.66 -1.77 0.97
CA HIS A 123 -2.83 -1.01 1.44
C HIS A 123 -2.51 -0.29 2.76
N CYS A 124 -1.81 -0.93 3.71
CA CYS A 124 -1.36 -0.27 4.93
C CYS A 124 -0.54 1.00 4.60
N LEU A 125 0.37 0.89 3.62
CA LEU A 125 1.18 2.03 3.18
C LEU A 125 0.32 3.12 2.53
N LEU A 126 -0.54 2.77 1.58
CA LEU A 126 -1.40 3.74 0.88
C LEU A 126 -2.35 4.45 1.84
N LYS A 127 -2.91 3.75 2.83
CA LYS A 127 -3.69 4.36 3.93
C LYS A 127 -2.81 5.34 4.71
N LEU A 128 -1.61 4.92 5.14
CA LEU A 128 -0.70 5.75 5.93
C LEU A 128 -0.28 7.04 5.18
N LEU A 129 -0.05 6.97 3.87
CA LEU A 129 0.30 8.15 3.06
C LEU A 129 -0.78 9.25 3.08
N ASN A 130 -2.04 8.93 3.42
CA ASN A 130 -3.08 9.95 3.63
C ASN A 130 -2.82 10.84 4.86
N ALA A 131 -1.91 10.45 5.77
CA ALA A 131 -1.56 11.24 6.95
C ALA A 131 -1.09 12.65 6.56
N GLN A 132 -0.27 12.76 5.51
CA GLN A 132 0.28 14.04 5.07
C GLN A 132 -0.82 15.05 4.70
N ARG A 133 -1.84 14.63 3.95
CA ARG A 133 -2.99 15.48 3.63
C ARG A 133 -3.65 16.06 4.89
N HIS A 134 -3.72 15.28 5.97
CA HIS A 134 -4.34 15.73 7.21
C HIS A 134 -3.43 16.66 8.00
N LEU A 135 -2.13 16.35 8.10
CA LEU A 135 -1.14 17.21 8.74
C LEU A 135 -1.04 18.58 8.07
N ASP A 136 -1.03 18.60 6.73
CA ASP A 136 -0.83 19.83 5.97
C ASP A 136 -2.15 20.61 5.79
N GLY A 137 -3.27 19.91 5.61
CA GLY A 137 -4.55 20.53 5.27
C GLY A 137 -5.51 20.75 6.44
N ASN A 138 -5.24 20.20 7.63
CA ASN A 138 -6.14 20.30 8.80
C ASN A 138 -5.33 20.56 10.10
N PRO A 139 -4.51 21.63 10.17
CA PRO A 139 -3.59 21.86 11.29
C PRO A 139 -4.27 22.06 12.65
N ASP A 140 -5.55 22.44 12.66
CA ASP A 140 -6.35 22.63 13.88
C ASP A 140 -6.77 21.31 14.54
N TYR A 141 -6.57 20.16 13.88
CA TYR A 141 -6.92 18.85 14.40
C TYR A 141 -5.65 18.06 14.77
N GLY A 142 -5.72 17.32 15.88
CA GLY A 142 -4.74 16.27 16.16
C GLY A 142 -4.95 15.08 15.24
N LEU A 143 -3.90 14.63 14.54
CA LEU A 143 -3.97 13.39 13.75
C LEU A 143 -3.59 12.18 14.61
N ILE A 144 -4.51 11.23 14.75
CA ILE A 144 -4.30 9.93 15.38
C ILE A 144 -4.12 8.89 14.28
N VAL A 145 -3.01 8.17 14.32
CA VAL A 145 -2.69 7.12 13.34
C VAL A 145 -2.73 5.76 14.01
N ILE A 146 -3.61 4.88 13.53
CA ILE A 146 -3.69 3.49 13.99
C ILE A 146 -2.93 2.60 13.01
N VAL A 147 -1.92 1.88 13.47
CA VAL A 147 -1.03 1.07 12.63
C VAL A 147 -0.73 -0.30 13.25
N GLN A 148 -0.30 -1.23 12.40
CA GLN A 148 0.34 -2.47 12.83
C GLN A 148 1.85 -2.22 13.09
N PRO A 149 2.54 -3.05 13.90
CA PRO A 149 3.89 -2.75 14.38
C PRO A 149 4.90 -2.49 13.25
N PHE A 150 4.82 -3.25 12.16
CA PHE A 150 5.71 -3.10 11.00
C PHE A 150 5.56 -1.79 10.22
N LYS A 151 4.56 -0.96 10.53
CA LYS A 151 4.38 0.39 9.95
C LYS A 151 4.66 1.52 10.93
N ARG A 152 4.87 1.22 12.22
CA ARG A 152 5.09 2.26 13.25
C ARG A 152 6.25 3.19 12.89
N SER A 153 7.36 2.64 12.39
CA SER A 153 8.53 3.43 11.99
C SER A 153 8.26 4.39 10.82
N MET A 154 7.23 4.13 10.01
CA MET A 154 6.88 4.96 8.86
C MET A 154 5.88 6.08 9.18
N VAL A 155 5.35 6.13 10.40
CA VAL A 155 4.42 7.19 10.78
C VAL A 155 5.20 8.52 10.75
N PRO A 156 4.71 9.53 10.01
CA PRO A 156 5.41 10.80 9.86
C PRO A 156 5.37 11.59 11.16
N ASP A 157 6.32 12.50 11.31
CA ASP A 157 6.35 13.43 12.44
C ASP A 157 5.16 14.41 12.37
N GLY A 158 4.75 14.95 13.51
CA GLY A 158 3.62 15.90 13.62
C GLY A 158 2.26 15.27 13.92
N VAL A 159 2.16 13.94 13.93
CA VAL A 159 0.97 13.24 14.45
C VAL A 159 0.78 13.54 15.94
N ALA A 160 -0.47 13.65 16.38
CA ALA A 160 -0.80 13.88 17.79
C ALA A 160 -0.64 12.59 18.60
N GLU A 161 -1.08 11.46 18.04
CA GLU A 161 -0.99 10.16 18.69
C GLU A 161 -0.75 9.03 17.69
N ILE A 162 -0.11 7.97 18.18
CA ILE A 162 0.05 6.71 17.44
C ILE A 162 -0.49 5.57 18.29
N TRP A 163 -1.42 4.82 17.71
CA TRP A 163 -1.98 3.63 18.31
C TRP A 163 -1.48 2.41 17.54
N THR A 164 -0.51 1.70 18.12
CA THR A 164 0.07 0.50 17.53
C THR A 164 -0.68 -0.71 18.06
N ALA A 165 -1.51 -1.33 17.23
CA ALA A 165 -2.20 -2.58 17.55
C ALA A 165 -1.36 -3.76 17.03
N ASP A 166 -0.94 -4.68 17.92
CA ASP A 166 -0.11 -5.84 17.59
C ASP A 166 -0.91 -6.94 16.87
N ILE A 167 -1.46 -6.58 15.71
CA ILE A 167 -2.19 -7.45 14.80
C ILE A 167 -1.23 -7.85 13.67
N PRO A 168 -0.88 -9.13 13.51
CA PRO A 168 -0.07 -9.58 12.39
C PRO A 168 -0.70 -9.20 11.05
N LEU A 169 0.11 -8.86 10.03
CA LEU A 169 -0.39 -8.46 8.70
C LEU A 169 -1.46 -9.43 8.18
N ARG A 170 -1.17 -10.73 8.15
CA ARG A 170 -2.11 -11.75 7.67
C ARG A 170 -3.47 -11.77 8.38
N ASN A 171 -3.54 -11.23 9.59
CA ASN A 171 -4.72 -11.25 10.46
C ASN A 171 -5.46 -9.90 10.52
N GLY A 172 -4.99 -8.87 9.79
CA GLY A 172 -5.58 -7.52 9.85
C GLY A 172 -7.06 -7.43 9.45
N HIS A 173 -7.58 -8.45 8.78
CA HIS A 173 -8.98 -8.51 8.33
C HIS A 173 -9.96 -9.01 9.40
N TYR A 174 -9.49 -9.66 10.47
CA TYR A 174 -10.35 -10.21 11.52
C TYR A 174 -10.98 -9.11 12.40
N TYR A 175 -12.03 -9.49 13.12
CA TYR A 175 -12.63 -8.65 14.16
C TYR A 175 -12.00 -8.94 15.52
N TYR A 176 -11.44 -7.90 16.15
CA TYR A 176 -10.91 -7.91 17.52
C TYR A 176 -11.77 -7.06 18.47
N PRO A 177 -12.64 -7.65 19.30
CA PRO A 177 -13.50 -6.91 20.23
C PRO A 177 -12.73 -6.05 21.23
N ASN A 178 -11.58 -6.51 21.70
CA ASN A 178 -10.75 -5.75 22.65
C ASN A 178 -10.17 -4.48 22.00
N PHE A 179 -9.81 -4.54 20.71
CA PHE A 179 -9.38 -3.37 19.94
C PHE A 179 -10.54 -2.39 19.72
N ASN A 180 -11.73 -2.89 19.36
CA ASN A 180 -12.93 -2.07 19.26
C ASN A 180 -13.25 -1.35 20.57
N GLN A 181 -13.17 -2.07 21.70
CA GLN A 181 -13.39 -1.52 23.03
C GLN A 181 -12.35 -0.43 23.34
N PHE A 182 -11.06 -0.70 23.13
CA PHE A 182 -9.99 0.28 23.32
C PHE A 182 -10.26 1.57 22.56
N VAL A 183 -10.54 1.48 21.25
CA VAL A 183 -10.81 2.68 20.44
C VAL A 183 -12.02 3.42 20.97
N THR A 184 -13.13 2.71 21.23
CA THR A 184 -14.39 3.31 21.71
C THR A 184 -14.21 4.05 23.04
N GLU A 185 -13.44 3.51 23.98
CA GLU A 185 -13.15 4.17 25.24
C GLU A 185 -12.29 5.43 25.05
N GLU A 186 -11.25 5.37 24.20
CA GLU A 186 -10.44 6.56 23.87
C GLU A 186 -11.24 7.65 23.15
N LEU A 187 -12.26 7.30 22.37
CA LEU A 187 -13.11 8.29 21.69
C LEU A 187 -13.93 9.15 22.68
N LYS A 188 -14.09 8.73 23.94
CA LYS A 188 -14.91 9.47 24.91
C LYS A 188 -14.28 10.82 25.28
N ARG A 189 -12.95 10.92 25.34
CA ARG A 189 -12.25 12.13 25.80
C ARG A 189 -12.13 13.27 24.77
N PHE A 190 -12.39 13.02 23.49
CA PHE A 190 -12.32 14.05 22.46
C PHE A 190 -13.67 14.76 22.30
N ASP A 191 -13.67 16.07 22.08
CA ASP A 191 -14.90 16.84 21.84
C ASP A 191 -15.44 16.58 20.43
N GLU A 192 -14.53 16.51 19.44
CA GLU A 192 -14.86 16.38 18.02
C GLU A 192 -13.96 15.33 17.37
N ILE A 193 -14.58 14.42 16.62
CA ILE A 193 -13.87 13.29 16.02
C ILE A 193 -14.27 13.13 14.58
N HIS A 194 -13.25 13.09 13.74
CA HIS A 194 -13.34 12.86 12.33
C HIS A 194 -12.61 11.58 11.95
N VAL A 195 -13.12 10.85 10.96
CA VAL A 195 -12.43 9.71 10.36
C VAL A 195 -11.87 10.12 9.01
N SER A 196 -10.60 9.79 8.77
CA SER A 196 -9.98 9.96 7.46
C SER A 196 -10.72 9.10 6.42
N LYS A 197 -10.95 9.67 5.23
CA LYS A 197 -11.46 8.88 4.10
C LYS A 197 -10.45 7.82 3.64
N ALA A 198 -9.17 7.94 4.03
CA ALA A 198 -8.10 7.00 3.71
C ALA A 198 -8.14 6.56 2.24
N HIS A 199 -8.02 7.52 1.33
CA HIS A 199 -8.14 7.27 -0.11
C HIS A 199 -7.18 6.17 -0.54
N SER A 200 -7.68 5.13 -1.23
CA SER A 200 -6.87 3.98 -1.65
C SER A 200 -5.66 4.35 -2.50
N HIS A 201 -5.74 5.48 -3.22
CA HIS A 201 -4.62 6.07 -3.95
C HIS A 201 -4.51 7.56 -3.57
N PRO A 202 -3.73 7.90 -2.53
CA PRO A 202 -3.52 9.30 -2.16
C PRO A 202 -2.67 10.00 -3.23
N SER A 203 -3.01 11.26 -3.52
CA SER A 203 -2.30 12.11 -4.47
C SER A 203 -1.36 13.13 -3.82
N GLN A 204 -1.42 13.26 -2.49
CA GLN A 204 -0.71 14.27 -1.72
C GLN A 204 0.13 13.58 -0.66
N PHE A 205 1.35 13.21 -1.04
CA PHE A 205 2.34 12.66 -0.14
C PHE A 205 3.75 12.92 -0.69
N ASP A 206 4.72 12.97 0.22
CA ASP A 206 6.14 12.90 -0.07
C ASP A 206 6.74 11.75 0.75
N ILE A 207 7.23 10.71 0.07
CA ILE A 207 7.66 9.48 0.75
C ILE A 207 8.75 9.74 1.79
N THR A 208 9.59 10.76 1.59
CA THR A 208 10.66 11.14 2.50
C THR A 208 10.15 11.51 3.89
N ARG A 209 8.93 12.07 4.02
CA ARG A 209 8.32 12.35 5.33
C ARG A 209 7.96 11.11 6.13
N PHE A 210 7.78 9.98 5.45
CA PHE A 210 7.36 8.72 6.06
C PHE A 210 8.57 7.84 6.37
N SER A 211 9.47 7.66 5.41
CA SER A 211 10.66 6.81 5.59
C SER A 211 11.87 7.54 6.17
N ARG A 212 11.86 8.89 6.22
CA ARG A 212 12.99 9.74 6.60
C ARG A 212 14.23 9.52 5.73
N ILE A 213 14.01 9.03 4.51
CA ILE A 213 15.03 8.76 3.51
C ILE A 213 14.71 9.61 2.28
N PRO A 214 15.68 10.36 1.75
CA PRO A 214 15.45 11.18 0.57
C PRO A 214 15.05 10.33 -0.65
N LYS A 215 14.44 10.98 -1.63
CA LYS A 215 14.28 10.39 -2.96
C LYS A 215 15.62 10.41 -3.69
N HIS A 216 15.71 9.63 -4.77
CA HIS A 216 16.91 9.60 -5.61
C HIS A 216 17.31 10.98 -6.12
N ASN A 217 18.61 11.28 -6.01
CA ASN A 217 19.22 12.48 -6.55
C ASN A 217 19.78 12.19 -7.95
N PHE A 218 19.21 12.81 -8.98
CA PHE A 218 19.65 12.63 -10.36
C PHE A 218 21.01 13.27 -10.68
N GLU A 219 21.51 14.15 -9.82
CA GLU A 219 22.85 14.74 -9.92
C GLU A 219 23.95 13.78 -9.42
N GLU A 220 23.60 12.72 -8.70
CA GLU A 220 24.59 11.78 -8.17
C GLU A 220 25.11 10.84 -9.28
N GLU A 221 26.39 10.99 -9.64
CA GLU A 221 27.05 10.12 -10.63
C GLU A 221 27.20 8.67 -10.17
N ASN A 222 27.36 8.45 -8.86
CA ASN A 222 27.51 7.14 -8.25
C ASN A 222 26.15 6.55 -7.84
N TYR A 223 25.44 5.95 -8.79
CA TYR A 223 24.12 5.37 -8.52
C TYR A 223 24.10 3.84 -8.60
N LYS A 224 23.01 3.27 -8.06
CA LYS A 224 22.67 1.85 -8.15
C LYS A 224 21.70 1.57 -9.31
N ILE A 225 21.84 0.41 -9.91
CA ILE A 225 20.84 -0.24 -10.76
C ILE A 225 20.37 -1.48 -10.02
N THR A 226 19.10 -1.50 -9.63
CA THR A 226 18.59 -2.50 -8.68
C THR A 226 17.52 -3.38 -9.30
N TYR A 227 17.62 -4.69 -9.08
CA TYR A 227 16.59 -5.65 -9.41
C TYR A 227 15.87 -6.11 -8.14
N ILE A 228 14.54 -6.04 -8.13
CA ILE A 228 13.69 -6.50 -7.02
C ILE A 228 13.46 -8.00 -7.15
N TRP A 229 14.11 -8.76 -6.27
CA TRP A 229 14.02 -10.22 -6.23
C TRP A 229 12.79 -10.69 -5.46
N ARG A 230 12.10 -11.67 -6.04
CA ARG A 230 11.05 -12.44 -5.40
C ARG A 230 11.16 -13.89 -5.84
N GLU A 231 10.82 -14.80 -4.93
CA GLU A 231 10.83 -16.24 -5.19
C GLU A 231 9.44 -16.80 -5.48
N ASP A 232 8.41 -16.09 -5.03
CA ASP A 232 7.00 -16.36 -5.29
C ASP A 232 6.51 -15.77 -6.61
N ARG A 233 7.28 -14.86 -7.22
CA ARG A 233 6.96 -14.17 -8.49
C ARG A 233 8.16 -14.24 -9.41
N LEU A 234 8.10 -15.15 -10.38
CA LEU A 234 9.24 -15.42 -11.24
C LEU A 234 9.21 -14.61 -12.53
N TRP A 235 10.38 -14.20 -13.03
CA TRP A 235 10.52 -13.57 -14.34
C TRP A 235 10.42 -14.60 -15.47
N CYS A 236 9.23 -15.13 -15.67
CA CYS A 236 8.89 -16.06 -16.75
C CYS A 236 7.44 -15.91 -17.18
N SER A 237 7.08 -16.54 -18.30
CA SER A 237 5.70 -16.52 -18.78
C SER A 237 4.76 -17.17 -17.76
N THR A 238 3.51 -16.70 -17.71
CA THR A 238 2.55 -17.23 -16.73
C THR A 238 2.34 -18.74 -16.89
N LEU A 239 2.26 -19.23 -18.13
CA LEU A 239 2.09 -20.65 -18.40
C LEU A 239 3.24 -21.48 -17.83
N PHE A 240 4.48 -21.02 -18.04
CA PHE A 240 5.65 -21.70 -17.49
C PHE A 240 5.66 -21.69 -15.97
N TYR A 241 5.35 -20.55 -15.33
CA TYR A 241 5.20 -20.47 -13.88
C TYR A 241 4.17 -21.45 -13.32
N ARG A 242 2.99 -21.56 -13.97
CA ARG A 242 1.93 -22.51 -13.58
C ARG A 242 2.41 -23.96 -13.67
N ILE A 243 3.14 -24.31 -14.73
CA ILE A 243 3.73 -25.65 -14.92
C ILE A 243 4.75 -25.95 -13.82
N LEU A 244 5.69 -25.04 -13.56
CA LEU A 244 6.71 -25.20 -12.51
C LEU A 244 6.07 -25.40 -11.12
N ARG A 245 5.01 -24.63 -10.82
CA ARG A 245 4.28 -24.73 -9.55
C ARG A 245 3.53 -26.06 -9.44
N LYS A 246 2.83 -26.49 -10.50
CA LYS A 246 2.10 -27.77 -10.53
C LYS A 246 3.03 -28.97 -10.35
N LEU A 247 4.21 -28.91 -10.97
CA LEU A 247 5.23 -29.96 -10.90
C LEU A 247 6.15 -29.84 -9.68
N LYS A 248 5.98 -28.83 -8.81
CA LYS A 248 6.81 -28.57 -7.61
C LYS A 248 8.32 -28.41 -7.91
N ILE A 249 8.67 -27.93 -9.10
CA ILE A 249 10.06 -27.73 -9.58
C ILE A 249 10.45 -26.25 -9.65
N MET A 250 9.93 -25.44 -8.72
CA MET A 250 10.14 -23.97 -8.67
C MET A 250 11.62 -23.56 -8.68
N LYS A 251 12.52 -24.40 -8.16
CA LYS A 251 13.97 -24.17 -8.18
C LYS A 251 14.52 -23.92 -9.59
N LEU A 252 14.00 -24.61 -10.62
CA LEU A 252 14.41 -24.38 -12.01
C LEU A 252 14.02 -22.98 -12.49
N GLY A 253 12.84 -22.50 -12.10
CA GLY A 253 12.40 -21.15 -12.38
C GLY A 253 13.26 -20.07 -11.71
N LEU A 254 13.73 -20.33 -10.48
CA LEU A 254 14.67 -19.45 -9.78
C LEU A 254 16.04 -19.39 -10.46
N LEU A 255 16.54 -20.52 -10.96
CA LEU A 255 17.78 -20.56 -11.75
C LEU A 255 17.64 -19.77 -13.05
N LEU A 256 16.51 -19.93 -13.76
CA LEU A 256 16.22 -19.16 -14.96
C LEU A 256 16.16 -17.66 -14.66
N GLN A 257 15.45 -17.24 -13.62
CA GLN A 257 15.39 -15.84 -13.20
C GLN A 257 16.78 -15.30 -12.86
N ASN A 258 17.57 -16.04 -12.08
CA ASN A 258 18.93 -15.67 -11.71
C ASN A 258 19.81 -15.45 -12.96
N TRP A 259 19.70 -16.34 -13.96
CA TRP A 259 20.38 -16.19 -15.24
C TRP A 259 19.92 -14.94 -16.00
N LYS A 260 18.61 -14.68 -16.07
CA LYS A 260 18.06 -13.48 -16.74
C LYS A 260 18.56 -12.19 -16.10
N VAL A 261 18.55 -12.12 -14.76
CA VAL A 261 19.06 -10.96 -14.01
C VAL A 261 20.54 -10.75 -14.25
N LYS A 262 21.37 -11.81 -14.21
CA LYS A 262 22.81 -11.71 -14.52
C LYS A 262 23.03 -11.19 -15.94
N LYS A 263 22.31 -11.73 -16.93
CA LYS A 263 22.44 -11.31 -18.33
C LYS A 263 22.01 -9.86 -18.54
N LEU A 264 20.91 -9.43 -17.90
CA LEU A 264 20.45 -8.04 -17.88
C LEU A 264 21.54 -7.11 -17.33
N PHE A 265 22.07 -7.44 -16.14
CA PHE A 265 23.09 -6.61 -15.51
C PHE A 265 24.41 -6.59 -16.27
N ILE A 266 24.80 -7.68 -16.94
CA ILE A 266 25.96 -7.67 -17.84
C ILE A 266 25.77 -6.66 -18.97
N GLN A 267 24.59 -6.63 -19.60
CA GLN A 267 24.30 -5.67 -20.69
C GLN A 267 24.32 -4.22 -20.19
N LEU A 268 23.71 -3.96 -19.04
CA LEU A 268 23.71 -2.63 -18.43
C LEU A 268 25.10 -2.20 -17.96
N LYS A 269 25.91 -3.12 -17.45
CA LYS A 269 27.29 -2.85 -17.01
C LYS A 269 28.20 -2.40 -18.15
N TYR A 270 28.00 -2.91 -19.36
CA TYR A 270 28.73 -2.42 -20.53
C TYR A 270 28.44 -0.95 -20.85
N GLN A 271 27.21 -0.49 -20.58
CA GLN A 271 26.81 0.90 -20.83
C GLN A 271 27.08 1.82 -19.64
N PHE A 272 27.00 1.29 -18.42
CA PHE A 272 27.19 2.03 -17.17
C PHE A 272 28.25 1.33 -16.30
N PRO A 273 29.54 1.39 -16.67
CA PRO A 273 30.60 0.64 -15.99
C PRO A 273 30.86 1.12 -14.55
N THR A 274 30.51 2.37 -14.23
CA THR A 274 30.64 2.97 -12.90
C THR A 274 29.44 2.69 -11.98
N ALA A 275 28.31 2.25 -12.53
CA ALA A 275 27.11 1.97 -11.74
C ALA A 275 27.30 0.71 -10.89
N LYS A 276 26.71 0.72 -9.69
CA LYS A 276 26.64 -0.45 -8.81
C LYS A 276 25.41 -1.29 -9.14
N PHE A 277 25.57 -2.60 -9.23
CA PHE A 277 24.49 -3.53 -9.56
C PHE A 277 24.02 -4.25 -8.31
N VAL A 278 22.74 -4.15 -7.99
CA VAL A 278 22.18 -4.64 -6.73
C VAL A 278 21.00 -5.56 -6.97
N VAL A 279 20.93 -6.65 -6.21
CA VAL A 279 19.71 -7.46 -6.10
C VAL A 279 19.20 -7.33 -4.67
N ALA A 280 17.94 -6.90 -4.51
CA ALA A 280 17.34 -6.59 -3.21
C ALA A 280 15.99 -7.27 -3.04
N ALA A 281 15.40 -7.17 -1.85
CA ALA A 281 14.14 -7.78 -1.42
C ALA A 281 14.21 -9.26 -0.96
N GLN A 282 13.05 -9.89 -0.74
CA GLN A 282 12.95 -11.15 -0.01
C GLN A 282 13.34 -12.38 -0.85
N GLY A 283 14.25 -13.20 -0.32
CA GLY A 283 14.60 -14.54 -0.83
C GLY A 283 16.09 -14.77 -1.04
N LYS A 284 16.62 -15.92 -0.59
CA LYS A 284 18.07 -16.27 -0.66
C LYS A 284 18.37 -17.58 -1.38
N SER A 285 17.43 -18.13 -2.15
CA SER A 285 17.51 -19.47 -2.73
C SER A 285 18.54 -19.64 -3.87
N THR A 286 19.21 -18.57 -4.30
CA THR A 286 20.23 -18.59 -5.38
C THR A 286 21.44 -17.75 -5.00
N LYS A 287 22.52 -17.78 -5.78
CA LYS A 287 23.73 -16.96 -5.54
C LYS A 287 24.03 -16.06 -6.75
N PHE A 288 24.56 -14.87 -6.46
CA PHE A 288 25.06 -13.92 -7.45
C PHE A 288 26.59 -13.82 -7.41
N PRO A 289 27.25 -13.49 -8.53
CA PRO A 289 28.69 -13.21 -8.56
C PRO A 289 29.02 -11.98 -7.73
N GLY A 290 30.24 -11.90 -7.19
CA GLY A 290 30.64 -10.85 -6.23
C GLY A 290 30.64 -9.41 -6.74
N TRP A 291 30.51 -9.19 -8.07
CA TRP A 291 30.33 -7.84 -8.62
C TRP A 291 28.89 -7.33 -8.54
N ILE A 292 27.94 -8.21 -8.19
CA ILE A 292 26.55 -7.85 -7.88
C ILE A 292 26.42 -7.83 -6.36
N GLU A 293 26.03 -6.70 -5.81
CA GLU A 293 25.71 -6.55 -4.40
C GLU A 293 24.41 -7.31 -4.09
N ASP A 294 24.48 -8.33 -3.24
CA ASP A 294 23.35 -9.17 -2.87
C ASP A 294 22.75 -8.69 -1.54
N CYS A 295 21.81 -7.74 -1.62
CA CYS A 295 21.10 -7.16 -0.48
C CYS A 295 19.79 -7.90 -0.17
N ARG A 296 19.63 -9.14 -0.62
CA ARG A 296 18.41 -9.90 -0.35
C ARG A 296 18.34 -10.34 1.11
N VAL A 297 17.13 -10.35 1.65
CA VAL A 297 16.85 -10.73 3.05
C VAL A 297 15.93 -11.94 3.12
N GLU A 298 15.99 -12.69 4.22
CA GLU A 298 15.07 -13.81 4.43
C GLU A 298 13.68 -13.34 4.88
N LYS A 299 13.68 -12.32 5.74
CA LYS A 299 12.48 -11.71 6.31
C LYS A 299 12.73 -10.23 6.51
N TYR A 300 11.65 -9.45 6.44
CA TYR A 300 11.66 -8.03 6.78
C TYR A 300 11.40 -7.82 8.27
N ASP A 301 12.14 -6.87 8.83
CA ASP A 301 11.95 -6.21 10.11
C ASP A 301 12.11 -4.68 9.90
N SER A 302 12.06 -3.90 10.98
CA SER A 302 12.16 -2.44 10.89
C SER A 302 13.50 -1.95 10.33
N ASN A 303 14.60 -2.65 10.65
CA ASN A 303 15.94 -2.22 10.26
C ASN A 303 16.18 -2.54 8.78
N THR A 304 15.87 -3.77 8.37
CA THR A 304 15.97 -4.20 6.98
C THR A 304 15.02 -3.43 6.06
N ASP A 305 13.83 -3.02 6.53
CA ASP A 305 12.94 -2.14 5.75
C ASP A 305 13.57 -0.76 5.52
N LYS A 306 14.24 -0.19 6.53
CA LYS A 306 14.99 1.07 6.39
C LYS A 306 16.15 0.91 5.40
N GLU A 307 16.98 -0.11 5.55
CA GLU A 307 18.10 -0.42 4.65
C GLU A 307 17.63 -0.60 3.20
N MET A 308 16.49 -1.28 2.99
CA MET A 308 15.92 -1.41 1.64
C MET A 308 15.49 -0.07 1.06
N ASN A 309 14.87 0.80 1.85
CA ASN A 309 14.48 2.15 1.40
C ASN A 309 15.73 2.99 1.03
N GLU A 310 16.83 2.85 1.78
CA GLU A 310 18.12 3.50 1.47
C GLU A 310 18.68 2.99 0.14
N ILE A 311 18.69 1.66 -0.08
CA ILE A 311 19.07 1.07 -1.36
C ILE A 311 18.23 1.66 -2.50
N TYR A 312 16.91 1.72 -2.34
CA TYR A 312 16.03 2.27 -3.37
C TYR A 312 16.27 3.75 -3.64
N SER A 313 16.57 4.55 -2.62
CA SER A 313 16.91 5.97 -2.80
C SER A 313 18.21 6.17 -3.59
N GLN A 314 19.16 5.24 -3.47
CA GLN A 314 20.41 5.26 -4.22
C GLN A 314 20.23 4.68 -5.64
N SER A 315 19.08 4.09 -5.96
CA SER A 315 18.82 3.49 -7.27
C SER A 315 18.35 4.54 -8.28
N ARG A 316 19.14 4.73 -9.35
CA ARG A 316 18.71 5.51 -10.53
C ARG A 316 17.53 4.84 -11.21
N ILE A 317 17.56 3.50 -11.28
CA ILE A 317 16.47 2.69 -11.80
C ILE A 317 16.29 1.42 -10.98
N VAL A 318 15.03 1.06 -10.75
CA VAL A 318 14.61 -0.21 -10.18
C VAL A 318 13.85 -1.02 -11.22
N ILE A 319 14.19 -2.31 -11.35
CA ILE A 319 13.51 -3.24 -12.24
C ILE A 319 12.90 -4.35 -11.39
N GLY A 320 11.61 -4.65 -11.58
CA GLY A 320 10.94 -5.66 -10.79
C GLY A 320 9.69 -6.18 -11.47
N ILE A 321 9.12 -7.25 -10.92
CA ILE A 321 7.84 -7.80 -11.41
C ILE A 321 6.69 -7.15 -10.67
N HIS A 322 5.61 -6.84 -11.37
CA HIS A 322 4.44 -6.17 -10.78
C HIS A 322 3.94 -6.83 -9.49
N GLY A 323 3.70 -5.99 -8.49
CA GLY A 323 3.29 -6.35 -7.14
C GLY A 323 4.40 -7.01 -6.30
N SER A 324 5.66 -7.06 -6.75
CA SER A 324 6.82 -7.54 -5.98
C SER A 324 7.23 -6.61 -4.83
N SER A 325 6.28 -5.85 -4.27
CA SER A 325 6.48 -4.72 -3.36
C SER A 325 7.14 -3.51 -4.03
N ILE A 326 6.74 -3.19 -5.27
CA ILE A 326 7.29 -2.06 -6.05
C ILE A 326 6.85 -0.68 -5.53
N LEU A 327 5.84 -0.59 -4.66
CA LEU A 327 5.37 0.70 -4.11
C LEU A 327 6.50 1.53 -3.48
N LYS A 328 7.28 0.95 -2.57
CA LYS A 328 8.40 1.68 -1.94
C LYS A 328 9.57 1.94 -2.88
N PRO A 329 10.04 0.94 -3.67
CA PRO A 329 11.04 1.19 -4.70
C PRO A 329 10.65 2.32 -5.66
N SER A 330 9.41 2.35 -6.14
CA SER A 330 8.94 3.41 -7.06
C SER A 330 8.82 4.78 -6.43
N ALA A 331 8.58 4.84 -5.11
CA ALA A 331 8.55 6.10 -4.40
C ALA A 331 9.95 6.70 -4.19
N HIS A 332 10.95 5.84 -3.98
CA HIS A 332 12.31 6.25 -3.62
C HIS A 332 13.25 6.37 -4.83
N ALA A 333 13.19 5.44 -5.77
CA ALA A 333 14.10 5.37 -6.89
C ALA A 333 13.88 6.50 -7.90
N GLY A 334 14.92 6.77 -8.68
CA GLY A 334 14.83 7.71 -9.79
C GLY A 334 13.76 7.25 -10.78
N MET A 335 13.78 5.98 -11.18
CA MET A 335 12.86 5.45 -12.19
C MET A 335 12.53 3.99 -11.92
N THR A 336 11.47 3.47 -12.54
CA THR A 336 11.11 2.04 -12.46
C THR A 336 10.70 1.43 -13.78
N ILE A 337 11.06 0.16 -13.95
CA ILE A 337 10.47 -0.73 -14.95
C ILE A 337 9.75 -1.87 -14.21
N SER A 338 8.43 -1.91 -14.35
CA SER A 338 7.56 -2.95 -13.81
C SER A 338 7.22 -3.96 -14.90
N LEU A 339 7.71 -5.19 -14.73
CA LEU A 339 7.43 -6.34 -15.60
C LEU A 339 6.04 -6.89 -15.26
N MET A 340 5.11 -6.76 -16.19
CA MET A 340 3.68 -7.01 -16.00
C MET A 340 3.28 -8.43 -16.42
N PRO A 341 2.84 -9.29 -15.47
CA PRO A 341 2.19 -10.53 -15.83
C PRO A 341 0.88 -10.27 -16.58
N GLN A 342 0.56 -11.10 -17.57
CA GLN A 342 -0.63 -10.92 -18.42
C GLN A 342 -1.95 -10.82 -17.62
N GLN A 343 -2.07 -11.49 -16.47
CA GLN A 343 -3.30 -11.43 -15.67
C GLN A 343 -3.40 -10.20 -14.76
N ARG A 344 -2.38 -9.33 -14.73
CA ARG A 344 -2.30 -8.18 -13.81
C ARG A 344 -2.48 -6.83 -14.51
N TRP A 345 -2.77 -6.81 -15.81
CA TRP A 345 -2.98 -5.55 -16.55
C TRP A 345 -4.16 -4.71 -16.06
N HIS A 346 -5.17 -5.33 -15.43
CA HIS A 346 -6.28 -4.61 -14.79
C HIS A 346 -5.84 -3.76 -13.58
N ASP A 347 -4.65 -4.03 -13.03
CA ASP A 347 -4.08 -3.40 -11.84
C ASP A 347 -2.79 -2.59 -12.15
N VAL A 348 -2.49 -2.30 -13.43
CA VAL A 348 -1.17 -1.85 -13.92
C VAL A 348 -0.57 -0.66 -13.15
N VAL A 349 -1.37 0.28 -12.64
CA VAL A 349 -0.87 1.47 -11.91
C VAL A 349 -0.91 1.33 -10.39
N SER A 350 -1.45 0.24 -9.85
CA SER A 350 -1.74 0.10 -8.41
C SER A 350 -0.49 -0.12 -7.54
N ASP A 351 0.65 -0.48 -8.13
CA ASP A 351 1.88 -0.81 -7.42
C ASP A 351 2.99 0.25 -7.55
N VAL A 352 2.68 1.43 -8.07
CA VAL A 352 3.60 2.57 -8.22
C VAL A 352 3.09 3.78 -7.44
N LEU A 353 4.02 4.48 -6.78
CA LEU A 353 3.77 5.71 -6.04
C LEU A 353 4.24 6.93 -6.85
N TYR A 354 3.34 7.46 -7.67
CA TYR A 354 3.54 8.67 -8.47
C TYR A 354 3.67 9.91 -7.58
N GLN A 355 4.69 10.73 -7.84
CA GLN A 355 4.98 11.95 -7.06
C GLN A 355 5.28 13.18 -7.93
N GLU A 356 5.23 13.04 -9.25
CA GLU A 356 5.48 14.08 -10.24
C GLU A 356 4.18 14.82 -10.54
N ALA A 357 4.27 16.15 -10.61
CA ALA A 357 3.14 16.96 -11.05
C ALA A 357 2.88 16.80 -12.55
N ASP A 358 3.94 16.68 -13.36
CA ASP A 358 3.82 16.50 -14.81
C ASP A 358 3.62 15.01 -15.18
N PRO A 359 2.47 14.64 -15.78
CA PRO A 359 2.19 13.26 -16.18
C PRO A 359 3.15 12.74 -17.25
N ARG A 360 3.78 13.59 -18.05
CA ARG A 360 4.79 13.22 -19.07
C ARG A 360 6.07 12.75 -18.40
N ILE A 361 6.52 13.47 -17.36
CA ILE A 361 7.69 13.07 -16.55
C ILE A 361 7.37 11.78 -15.78
N ALA A 362 6.18 11.66 -15.20
CA ALA A 362 5.73 10.41 -14.57
C ALA A 362 5.77 9.22 -15.54
N ALA A 363 5.22 9.37 -16.75
CA ALA A 363 5.21 8.33 -17.78
C ALA A 363 6.62 7.97 -18.28
N PHE A 364 7.56 8.92 -18.26
CA PHE A 364 8.95 8.64 -18.55
C PHE A 364 9.60 7.81 -17.43
N ARG A 365 9.41 8.23 -16.17
CA ARG A 365 10.01 7.60 -14.98
C ARG A 365 9.47 6.21 -14.69
N TYR A 366 8.19 5.96 -14.95
CA TYR A 366 7.53 4.70 -14.61
C TYR A 366 7.07 3.96 -15.87
N ARG A 367 7.75 2.87 -16.20
CA ARG A 367 7.43 2.03 -17.36
C ARG A 367 6.81 0.72 -16.93
N TYR A 368 5.80 0.31 -17.68
CA TYR A 368 5.15 -0.99 -17.57
C TYR A 368 5.34 -1.75 -18.88
N VAL A 369 5.88 -2.96 -18.80
CA VAL A 369 6.13 -3.78 -19.98
C VAL A 369 5.71 -5.22 -19.72
N PRO A 370 5.27 -5.99 -20.73
CA PRO A 370 4.98 -7.41 -20.55
C PRO A 370 6.14 -8.17 -19.87
N ILE A 371 5.83 -9.12 -18.98
CA ILE A 371 6.86 -9.94 -18.32
C ILE A 371 7.67 -10.79 -19.30
N GLU A 372 7.12 -11.04 -20.49
CA GLU A 372 7.74 -11.73 -21.59
C GLU A 372 8.71 -10.86 -22.42
N THR A 373 8.76 -9.54 -22.20
CA THR A 373 9.70 -8.64 -22.90
C THR A 373 11.13 -9.14 -22.78
N SER A 374 11.87 -9.07 -23.88
CA SER A 374 13.21 -9.66 -23.94
C SER A 374 14.20 -8.90 -23.05
N ILE A 375 15.25 -9.60 -22.61
CA ILE A 375 16.31 -8.99 -21.79
C ILE A 375 16.95 -7.80 -22.52
N ASN A 376 17.17 -7.94 -23.83
CA ASN A 376 17.76 -6.89 -24.65
C ASN A 376 16.88 -5.63 -24.70
N GLU A 377 15.57 -5.80 -24.87
CA GLU A 377 14.64 -4.66 -24.88
C GLU A 377 14.56 -3.99 -23.51
N ILE A 378 14.55 -4.76 -22.42
CA ILE A 378 14.57 -4.21 -21.06
C ILE A 378 15.88 -3.45 -20.79
N ALA A 379 17.02 -4.00 -21.21
CA ALA A 379 18.30 -3.33 -21.10
C ALA A 379 18.31 -2.03 -21.90
N ASN A 380 17.89 -2.05 -23.16
CA ASN A 380 17.80 -0.86 -24.02
C ASN A 380 16.85 0.20 -23.44
N MET A 381 15.72 -0.22 -22.88
CA MET A 381 14.76 0.68 -22.22
C MET A 381 15.37 1.33 -20.98
N ALA A 382 15.94 0.54 -20.07
CA ALA A 382 16.59 1.03 -18.87
C ALA A 382 17.73 2.01 -19.22
N SER A 383 18.54 1.66 -20.21
CA SER A 383 19.61 2.53 -20.69
C SER A 383 19.10 3.83 -21.29
N SER A 384 18.09 3.78 -22.15
CA SER A 384 17.51 4.98 -22.73
C SER A 384 16.88 5.87 -21.66
N MET A 385 16.26 5.30 -20.64
CA MET A 385 15.71 6.04 -19.51
C MET A 385 16.81 6.75 -18.72
N ILE A 386 17.92 6.06 -18.41
CA ILE A 386 19.06 6.65 -17.68
C ILE A 386 19.72 7.77 -18.49
N MET A 387 20.06 7.52 -19.75
CA MET A 387 20.82 8.49 -20.56
C MET A 387 20.02 9.72 -20.97
N LYS A 388 18.71 9.58 -21.22
CA LYS A 388 17.88 10.67 -21.77
C LYS A 388 17.08 11.42 -20.72
N TYR A 389 17.23 11.10 -19.44
CA TYR A 389 16.39 11.68 -18.39
C TYR A 389 16.56 13.21 -18.31
N SER A 390 17.81 13.70 -18.26
CA SER A 390 18.11 15.13 -18.16
C SER A 390 17.49 15.93 -19.31
N ASP A 391 17.73 15.47 -20.54
CA ASP A 391 17.26 16.14 -21.76
C ASP A 391 15.74 16.14 -21.81
N PHE A 392 15.12 15.00 -21.47
CA PHE A 392 13.68 14.88 -21.43
C PHE A 392 13.05 15.82 -20.39
N VAL A 393 13.61 15.92 -19.19
CA VAL A 393 13.11 16.85 -18.17
C VAL A 393 13.27 18.29 -18.63
N SER A 394 14.42 18.66 -19.18
CA SER A 394 14.69 19.99 -19.73
C SER A 394 13.64 20.39 -20.77
N ASP A 395 13.34 19.50 -21.71
CA ASP A 395 12.33 19.74 -22.76
C ASP A 395 10.91 19.89 -22.19
N MET A 396 10.57 19.13 -21.14
CA MET A 396 9.22 19.16 -20.56
C MET A 396 8.97 20.37 -19.66
N THR A 397 10.03 21.00 -19.12
CA THR A 397 9.93 22.14 -18.18
C THR A 397 10.39 23.47 -18.76
N ALA A 398 10.70 23.52 -20.07
CA ALA A 398 11.25 24.69 -20.72
C ALA A 398 10.34 25.94 -20.61
N ASP A 399 9.02 25.75 -20.56
CA ASP A 399 8.01 26.80 -20.44
C ASP A 399 7.82 27.34 -19.01
N ILE A 400 8.29 26.61 -17.99
CA ILE A 400 8.25 27.04 -16.59
C ILE A 400 9.46 27.91 -16.24
N GLN A 401 10.57 27.77 -16.98
CA GLN A 401 11.82 28.49 -16.75
C GLN A 401 11.97 29.77 -17.59
N SER A 402 11.10 29.97 -18.59
CA SER A 402 10.99 31.21 -19.38
C SER A 402 10.09 32.23 -18.70
#